data_AF-A0A7D5YJI0-F1
#
_entry.id   AF-A0A7D5YJI0-F1
#
_cell.length_a   1.000
_cell.length_b   1.000
_cell.length_c   1.000
_cell.angle_alpha   90.00
_cell.angle_beta   90.00
_cell.angle_gamma   90.00
#
_symmetry.space_group_name_H-M   'P 1'
#
loop_
_entity.id
_entity.type
_entity.pdbx_description
1 polymer ?
#
loop_
_entity_poly.entity_id
_entity_poly.type
_entity_poly.pdbx_seq_one_letter_code
_entity_poly.pdbx_strand_id
1 'polypeptide(L)'
;MRRNQGGFTLIELSVVLPVLIFVGMIIYNEMRQQRIESAAEQQGNRITDLFSKAAERYQVLAKSNNTITPTNFPSSVQVLINEGYIRNCAASDASAGNCRPMTETLWGDAISVRTYGVAGNPTIPRFELTIPLARVPADQRNEVAAALLSSLPFATVSGTNIVAEIGRPGTEVSHDNFYMLDGSRALKGDMNAAGYAIENVKDLSISGLTNRTVLSGLAWGTVQQNNQVVSLVSCPIHRGTRKVNVIPLSYSKNGFPFNNMGAVEGRFDGTKAFVRIWETDQDGTQAWFIPAPSNASVLVQQQCSK
;
A
#
# COMPACT_ATOMS: atom_id res chain seq x y z
N MET A 1 -20.29 13.40 77.16
CA MET A 1 -20.59 14.25 75.99
C MET A 1 -21.16 13.38 74.88
N ARG A 2 -22.49 13.29 74.75
CA ARG A 2 -23.16 12.61 73.62
C ARG A 2 -23.48 13.67 72.57
N ARG A 3 -22.84 13.57 71.41
CA ARG A 3 -22.98 14.51 70.30
C ARG A 3 -24.22 14.09 69.50
N ASN A 4 -25.23 14.94 69.48
CA ASN A 4 -26.46 14.75 68.70
C ASN A 4 -26.09 14.61 67.21
N GLN A 5 -26.18 13.40 66.67
CA GLN A 5 -26.30 13.18 65.23
C GLN A 5 -27.72 13.61 64.85
N GLY A 6 -27.88 14.89 64.51
CA GLY A 6 -29.13 15.43 64.01
C GLY A 6 -29.54 14.72 62.72
N GLY A 7 -30.82 14.40 62.60
CA GLY A 7 -31.45 13.75 61.44
C GLY A 7 -31.49 14.59 60.16
N PHE A 8 -30.37 15.23 59.82
CA PHE A 8 -30.17 15.99 58.59
C PHE A 8 -29.79 15.10 57.39
N THR A 9 -29.35 13.86 57.65
CA THR A 9 -28.86 12.96 56.60
C THR A 9 -29.96 12.32 55.75
N LEU A 10 -31.20 12.21 56.25
CA LEU A 10 -32.26 11.44 55.58
C LEU A 10 -33.10 12.31 54.62
N ILE A 11 -33.40 13.55 55.01
CA ILE A 11 -34.12 14.51 54.15
C ILE A 11 -33.24 14.97 53.00
N GLU A 12 -31.97 15.28 53.27
CA GLU A 12 -31.01 15.70 52.24
C GLU A 12 -30.77 14.57 51.21
N LEU A 13 -30.68 13.31 51.67
CA LEU A 13 -30.59 12.15 50.78
C LEU A 13 -31.87 11.94 49.94
N SER A 14 -33.05 12.21 50.51
CA SER A 14 -34.33 12.07 49.80
C SER A 14 -34.52 13.10 48.67
N VAL A 15 -33.85 14.24 48.73
CA VAL A 15 -33.84 15.27 47.67
C VAL A 15 -32.73 15.00 46.65
N VAL A 16 -31.57 14.52 47.08
CA VAL A 16 -30.42 14.25 46.20
C VAL A 16 -30.66 13.03 45.30
N LEU A 17 -31.30 11.96 45.80
CA LEU A 17 -31.56 10.74 45.03
C LEU A 17 -32.40 10.97 43.75
N PRO A 18 -33.56 11.65 43.81
CA PRO A 18 -34.35 11.95 42.62
C PRO A 18 -33.60 12.80 41.59
N VAL A 19 -32.81 13.78 42.05
CA VAL A 19 -31.99 14.63 41.17
C VAL A 19 -30.90 13.80 40.48
N LEU A 20 -30.23 12.91 41.20
CA LEU A 20 -29.23 12.00 40.61
C LEU A 20 -29.85 11.01 39.63
N ILE A 21 -31.04 10.48 39.92
CA ILE A 21 -31.76 9.58 39.01
C ILE A 21 -32.15 10.33 37.72
N PHE A 22 -32.64 11.56 37.83
CA PHE A 22 -33.02 12.37 36.68
C PHE A 22 -31.80 12.72 35.81
N VAL A 23 -30.71 13.19 36.40
CA VAL A 23 -29.45 13.46 35.68
C VAL A 23 -28.88 12.18 35.08
N GLY A 24 -28.95 11.06 35.82
CA GLY A 24 -28.51 9.74 35.34
C GLY A 24 -29.29 9.26 34.12
N MET A 25 -30.60 9.49 34.06
CA MET A 25 -31.41 9.16 32.88
C MET A 25 -31.03 9.99 31.66
N ILE A 26 -30.76 11.30 31.83
CA ILE A 26 -30.32 12.17 30.73
C ILE A 26 -28.98 11.67 30.17
N ILE A 27 -27.99 11.44 31.04
CA ILE A 27 -26.66 10.96 30.64
C ILE A 27 -26.76 9.57 29.99
N TYR A 28 -27.60 8.68 30.53
CA TYR A 28 -27.81 7.35 29.96
C TYR A 28 -28.38 7.43 28.53
N ASN A 29 -29.37 8.29 28.31
CA ASN A 29 -29.95 8.48 26.98
C ASN A 29 -28.95 9.09 26.00
N GLU A 30 -28.18 10.10 26.39
CA GLU A 30 -27.14 10.67 25.52
C GLU A 30 -26.04 9.66 25.18
N MET A 31 -25.51 8.93 26.18
CA MET A 31 -24.51 7.89 25.92
C MET A 31 -25.05 6.77 25.03
N ARG A 32 -26.33 6.40 25.21
CA ARG A 32 -26.99 5.41 24.37
C ARG A 32 -27.07 5.90 22.92
N GLN A 33 -27.45 7.16 22.70
CA GLN A 33 -27.55 7.77 21.38
C GLN A 33 -26.17 7.88 20.69
N GLN A 34 -25.15 8.35 21.42
CA GLN A 34 -23.77 8.42 20.91
C GLN A 34 -23.21 7.06 20.49
N ARG A 35 -23.53 5.99 21.23
CA ARG A 35 -23.11 4.62 20.84
C ARG A 35 -23.75 4.16 19.54
N ILE A 36 -25.02 4.49 19.35
CA ILE A 36 -25.77 4.12 18.14
C ILE A 36 -25.21 4.87 16.94
N GLU A 37 -25.02 6.18 17.06
CA GLU A 37 -24.43 7.02 16.00
C GLU A 37 -23.02 6.58 15.65
N SER A 38 -22.15 6.35 16.65
CA SER A 38 -20.78 5.89 16.41
C SER A 38 -20.74 4.51 15.75
N ALA A 39 -21.62 3.58 16.14
CA ALA A 39 -21.71 2.27 15.49
C ALA A 39 -22.24 2.38 14.06
N ALA A 40 -23.22 3.25 13.81
CA ALA A 40 -23.75 3.50 12.47
C ALA A 40 -22.68 4.13 11.56
N GLU A 41 -21.93 5.12 12.04
CA GLU A 41 -20.84 5.75 11.31
C GLU A 41 -19.71 4.76 10.99
N GLN A 42 -19.29 3.97 11.97
CA GLN A 42 -18.29 2.91 11.75
C GLN A 42 -18.77 1.90 10.72
N GLN A 43 -20.06 1.51 10.77
CA GLN A 43 -20.62 0.63 9.77
C GLN A 43 -20.64 1.30 8.38
N GLY A 44 -20.98 2.59 8.29
CA GLY A 44 -20.90 3.37 7.06
C GLY A 44 -19.51 3.32 6.44
N ASN A 45 -18.47 3.55 7.24
CA ASN A 45 -17.07 3.44 6.81
C ASN A 45 -16.70 2.03 6.31
N ARG A 46 -17.18 0.97 6.97
CA ARG A 46 -16.98 -0.41 6.52
C ARG A 46 -17.63 -0.69 5.16
N ILE A 47 -18.82 -0.14 4.93
CA ILE A 47 -19.54 -0.26 3.65
C ILE A 47 -18.82 0.51 2.55
N THR A 48 -18.32 1.72 2.85
CA THR A 48 -17.52 2.51 1.90
C THR A 48 -16.23 1.78 1.50
N ASP A 49 -15.53 1.15 2.45
CA ASP A 49 -14.36 0.32 2.15
C ASP A 49 -14.73 -0.89 1.27
N LEU A 50 -15.85 -1.57 1.57
CA LEU A 50 -16.37 -2.66 0.75
C LEU A 50 -16.62 -2.22 -0.69
N PHE A 51 -17.24 -1.07 -0.90
CA PHE A 51 -17.46 -0.52 -2.24
C PHE A 51 -16.16 -0.19 -2.96
N SER A 52 -15.20 0.41 -2.27
CA SER A 52 -13.88 0.72 -2.84
C SER A 52 -13.17 -0.56 -3.32
N LYS A 53 -13.21 -1.62 -2.52
CA LYS A 53 -12.61 -2.92 -2.84
C LYS A 53 -13.36 -3.71 -3.91
N ALA A 54 -14.69 -3.63 -3.92
CA ALA A 54 -15.49 -4.18 -5.01
C ALA A 54 -15.19 -3.48 -6.35
N ALA A 55 -15.02 -2.16 -6.33
CA ALA A 55 -14.66 -1.36 -7.50
C ALA A 55 -13.24 -1.67 -7.99
N GLU A 56 -12.27 -1.82 -7.09
CA GLU A 56 -10.90 -2.22 -7.40
C GLU A 56 -10.87 -3.57 -8.14
N ARG A 57 -11.51 -4.59 -7.58
CA ARG A 57 -11.65 -5.91 -8.20
C ARG A 57 -12.30 -5.82 -9.58
N TYR A 58 -13.39 -5.06 -9.70
CA TYR A 58 -14.08 -4.88 -10.97
C TYR A 58 -13.14 -4.32 -12.04
N GLN A 59 -12.35 -3.29 -11.72
CA GLN A 59 -11.44 -2.67 -12.69
C GLN A 59 -10.36 -3.64 -13.17
N VAL A 60 -9.80 -4.44 -12.25
CA VAL A 60 -8.79 -5.45 -12.58
C VAL A 60 -9.36 -6.47 -13.57
N LEU A 61 -10.54 -7.03 -13.28
CA LEU A 61 -11.16 -8.04 -14.15
C LEU A 61 -11.69 -7.48 -15.46
N ALA A 62 -12.26 -6.27 -15.45
CA ALA A 62 -12.71 -5.61 -16.67
C ALA A 62 -11.55 -5.36 -17.64
N LYS A 63 -10.37 -5.01 -17.11
CA LYS A 63 -9.15 -4.81 -17.91
C LYS A 63 -8.52 -6.12 -18.35
N SER A 64 -8.44 -7.12 -17.48
CA SER A 64 -7.83 -8.43 -17.82
C SER A 64 -8.64 -9.16 -18.88
N ASN A 65 -9.96 -9.12 -18.77
CA ASN A 65 -10.87 -9.86 -19.65
C ASN A 65 -11.30 -9.03 -20.86
N ASN A 66 -11.02 -7.72 -20.86
CA ASN A 66 -11.48 -6.76 -21.85
C ASN A 66 -13.02 -6.80 -22.06
N THR A 67 -13.76 -7.04 -20.99
CA THR A 67 -15.24 -7.16 -21.00
C THR A 67 -15.88 -6.31 -19.90
N ILE A 68 -16.99 -5.67 -20.22
CA ILE A 68 -17.83 -4.92 -19.27
C ILE A 68 -19.05 -5.77 -18.95
N THR A 69 -19.08 -6.36 -17.76
CA THR A 69 -20.14 -7.27 -17.30
C THR A 69 -20.31 -7.19 -15.79
N PRO A 70 -21.52 -7.39 -15.22
CA PRO A 70 -21.73 -7.37 -13.78
C PRO A 70 -20.93 -8.43 -13.04
N THR A 71 -20.56 -9.54 -13.69
CA THR A 71 -19.78 -10.64 -13.10
C THR A 71 -18.34 -10.25 -12.73
N ASN A 72 -17.86 -9.09 -13.20
CA ASN A 72 -16.57 -8.55 -12.78
C ASN A 72 -16.63 -8.01 -11.34
N PHE A 73 -17.81 -7.64 -10.85
CA PHE A 73 -17.99 -7.38 -9.43
C PHE A 73 -17.96 -8.69 -8.63
N PRO A 74 -17.57 -8.64 -7.35
CA PRO A 74 -17.61 -9.83 -6.52
C PRO A 74 -19.07 -10.26 -6.27
N SER A 75 -19.36 -11.56 -6.35
CA SER A 75 -20.70 -12.10 -6.11
C SER A 75 -21.08 -12.12 -4.62
N SER A 76 -20.10 -11.93 -3.72
CA SER A 76 -20.30 -11.79 -2.29
C SER A 76 -19.11 -11.08 -1.64
N VAL A 77 -19.29 -10.60 -0.42
CA VAL A 77 -18.18 -10.04 0.39
C VAL A 77 -17.09 -11.10 0.64
N GLN A 78 -17.47 -12.38 0.73
CA GLN A 78 -16.52 -13.47 0.94
C GLN A 78 -15.53 -13.62 -0.22
N VAL A 79 -15.92 -13.30 -1.46
CA VAL A 79 -15.01 -13.31 -2.61
C VAL A 79 -13.88 -12.30 -2.42
N LEU A 80 -14.20 -11.09 -1.96
CA LEU A 80 -13.18 -10.07 -1.67
C LEU A 80 -12.22 -10.50 -0.56
N ILE A 81 -12.69 -11.26 0.41
CA ILE A 81 -11.86 -11.83 1.47
C ILE A 81 -10.93 -12.92 0.92
N ASN A 82 -11.48 -13.86 0.15
CA ASN A 82 -10.72 -15.00 -0.39
C ASN A 82 -9.65 -14.56 -1.39
N GLU A 83 -9.94 -13.52 -2.17
CA GLU A 83 -9.01 -12.92 -3.14
C GLU A 83 -8.04 -11.91 -2.49
N GLY A 84 -8.17 -11.65 -1.19
CA GLY A 84 -7.23 -10.82 -0.43
C GLY A 84 -7.42 -9.30 -0.57
N TYR A 85 -8.53 -8.85 -1.15
CA TYR A 85 -8.87 -7.41 -1.23
C TYR A 85 -9.22 -6.82 0.14
N ILE A 86 -9.81 -7.63 1.02
CA ILE A 86 -10.25 -7.23 2.36
C ILE A 86 -9.70 -8.20 3.40
N ARG A 87 -9.16 -7.65 4.49
CA ARG A 87 -8.76 -8.46 5.64
C ARG A 87 -9.99 -8.84 6.46
N ASN A 88 -10.22 -10.14 6.59
CA ASN A 88 -11.30 -10.62 7.47
C ASN A 88 -10.84 -10.73 8.92
N CYS A 89 -11.84 -10.76 9.80
CA CYS A 89 -11.70 -11.12 11.19
C CYS A 89 -11.22 -12.57 11.32
N ALA A 90 -10.25 -12.85 12.21
CA ALA A 90 -9.93 -14.23 12.55
C ALA A 90 -11.12 -14.85 13.30
N ALA A 91 -11.40 -16.14 13.07
CA ALA A 91 -12.53 -16.83 13.70
C ALA A 91 -12.46 -16.81 15.24
N SER A 92 -11.25 -16.86 15.80
CA SER A 92 -10.98 -16.73 17.23
C SER A 92 -11.29 -15.34 17.77
N ASP A 93 -11.03 -14.29 16.99
CA ASP A 93 -11.29 -12.90 17.40
C ASP A 93 -12.78 -12.55 17.26
N ALA A 94 -13.43 -13.12 16.25
CA ALA A 94 -14.87 -12.98 16.05
C ALA A 94 -15.65 -13.66 17.19
N SER A 95 -15.24 -14.86 17.61
CA SER A 95 -15.89 -15.59 18.71
C SER A 95 -15.63 -14.96 20.09
N ALA A 96 -14.46 -14.32 20.27
CA ALA A 96 -14.14 -13.54 21.47
C ALA A 96 -14.81 -12.16 21.50
N GLY A 97 -15.43 -11.71 20.40
CA GLY A 97 -16.04 -10.39 20.28
C GLY A 97 -15.05 -9.24 20.08
N ASN A 98 -13.78 -9.55 19.82
CA ASN A 98 -12.72 -8.56 19.60
C ASN A 98 -12.84 -7.87 18.23
N CYS A 99 -13.53 -8.50 17.28
CA CYS A 99 -13.71 -7.95 15.95
C CYS A 99 -14.98 -8.54 15.29
N ARG A 100 -15.52 -7.86 14.27
CA ARG A 100 -16.72 -8.29 13.52
C ARG A 100 -16.38 -8.65 12.08
N PRO A 101 -16.85 -9.80 11.56
CA PRO A 101 -16.64 -10.19 10.16
C PRO A 101 -17.20 -9.15 9.17
N MET A 102 -16.51 -8.93 8.05
CA MET A 102 -16.95 -7.97 7.02
C MET A 102 -18.20 -8.44 6.25
N THR A 103 -18.55 -9.72 6.38
CA THR A 103 -19.80 -10.30 5.86
C THR A 103 -21.03 -9.94 6.69
N GLU A 104 -20.86 -9.29 7.85
CA GLU A 104 -21.92 -8.94 8.78
C GLU A 104 -21.86 -7.47 9.20
N THR A 105 -23.02 -6.91 9.53
CA THR A 105 -23.14 -5.59 10.15
C THR A 105 -22.58 -5.60 11.58
N LEU A 106 -22.32 -4.43 12.15
CA LEU A 106 -21.87 -4.33 13.54
C LEU A 106 -22.91 -4.85 14.57
N TRP A 107 -24.18 -4.92 14.18
CA TRP A 107 -25.26 -5.54 14.96
C TRP A 107 -25.52 -7.03 14.59
N GLY A 108 -24.68 -7.61 13.73
CA GLY A 108 -24.64 -9.05 13.45
C GLY A 108 -25.66 -9.56 12.44
N ASP A 109 -26.23 -8.68 11.61
CA ASP A 109 -27.03 -9.11 10.45
C ASP A 109 -26.10 -9.41 9.26
N ALA A 110 -26.41 -10.45 8.48
CA ALA A 110 -25.63 -10.78 7.29
C ALA A 110 -25.87 -9.74 6.18
N ILE A 111 -24.79 -9.26 5.57
CA ILE A 111 -24.83 -8.35 4.42
C ILE A 111 -24.99 -9.19 3.15
N SER A 112 -26.00 -8.89 2.34
CA SER A 112 -26.19 -9.55 1.04
C SER A 112 -25.70 -8.68 -0.11
N VAL A 113 -25.21 -9.36 -1.15
CA VAL A 113 -24.64 -8.74 -2.35
C VAL A 113 -25.48 -9.14 -3.56
N ARG A 114 -25.71 -8.19 -4.46
CA ARG A 114 -26.32 -8.45 -5.75
C ARG A 114 -25.58 -7.70 -6.85
N THR A 115 -25.31 -8.39 -7.95
CA THR A 115 -24.70 -7.81 -9.16
C THR A 115 -25.67 -7.95 -10.32
N TYR A 116 -25.94 -6.88 -11.06
CA TYR A 116 -26.89 -6.93 -12.17
C TYR A 116 -26.59 -5.85 -13.22
N GLY A 117 -27.23 -5.97 -14.40
CA GLY A 117 -27.21 -4.94 -15.44
C GLY A 117 -28.47 -4.10 -15.41
N VAL A 118 -28.36 -2.78 -15.54
CA VAL A 118 -29.53 -1.87 -15.55
C VAL A 118 -30.44 -2.21 -16.73
N ALA A 119 -31.75 -2.40 -16.46
CA ALA A 119 -32.75 -2.77 -17.46
C ALA A 119 -32.36 -4.02 -18.29
N GLY A 120 -31.62 -4.95 -17.69
CA GLY A 120 -31.15 -6.16 -18.37
C GLY A 120 -29.93 -5.95 -19.27
N ASN A 121 -29.39 -4.73 -19.36
CA ASN A 121 -28.18 -4.44 -20.12
C ASN A 121 -26.91 -4.73 -19.29
N PRO A 122 -26.11 -5.77 -19.62
CA PRO A 122 -24.91 -6.12 -18.85
C PRO A 122 -23.77 -5.10 -18.98
N THR A 123 -23.82 -4.20 -19.96
CA THR A 123 -22.79 -3.16 -20.16
C THR A 123 -22.93 -1.99 -19.18
N ILE A 124 -24.02 -1.92 -18.44
CA ILE A 124 -24.26 -0.96 -17.35
C ILE A 124 -24.36 -1.74 -16.03
N PRO A 125 -23.22 -2.24 -15.50
CA PRO A 125 -23.23 -3.08 -14.31
C PRO A 125 -23.48 -2.26 -13.05
N ARG A 126 -24.20 -2.88 -12.11
CA ARG A 126 -24.46 -2.41 -10.75
C ARG A 126 -23.97 -3.45 -9.75
N PHE A 127 -23.47 -2.95 -8.63
CA PHE A 127 -23.15 -3.71 -7.43
C PHE A 127 -23.94 -3.11 -6.27
N GLU A 128 -24.81 -3.93 -5.70
CA GLU A 128 -25.76 -3.55 -4.67
C GLU A 128 -25.45 -4.31 -3.38
N LEU A 129 -25.41 -3.59 -2.27
CA LEU A 129 -25.32 -4.13 -0.93
C LEU A 129 -26.66 -3.89 -0.22
N THR A 130 -27.19 -4.96 0.37
CA THR A 130 -28.32 -4.87 1.30
C THR A 130 -27.81 -5.02 2.72
N ILE A 131 -28.09 -4.01 3.53
CA ILE A 131 -27.68 -3.90 4.93
C ILE A 131 -28.95 -4.01 5.78
N PRO A 132 -29.21 -5.17 6.40
CA PRO A 132 -30.41 -5.35 7.19
C PRO A 132 -30.32 -4.60 8.53
N LEU A 133 -31.46 -4.12 9.01
CA LEU A 133 -31.61 -3.52 10.35
C LEU A 133 -32.48 -4.41 11.28
N ALA A 134 -32.56 -5.71 10.98
CA ALA A 134 -33.46 -6.63 11.67
C ALA A 134 -33.10 -6.79 13.15
N ARG A 135 -31.80 -6.89 13.47
CA ARG A 135 -31.29 -6.96 14.84
C ARG A 135 -31.15 -5.62 15.55
N VAL A 136 -31.38 -4.51 14.84
CA VAL A 136 -31.51 -3.19 15.47
C VAL A 136 -32.90 -3.09 16.12
N PRO A 137 -33.00 -2.69 17.40
CA PRO A 137 -34.28 -2.45 18.07
C PRO A 137 -35.19 -1.52 17.27
N ALA A 138 -36.48 -1.83 17.21
CA ALA A 138 -37.42 -1.13 16.32
C ALA A 138 -37.52 0.39 16.60
N ASP A 139 -37.34 0.79 17.87
CA ASP A 139 -37.28 2.19 18.32
C ASP A 139 -36.06 2.94 17.79
N GLN A 140 -34.98 2.23 17.43
CA GLN A 140 -33.69 2.81 17.02
C GLN A 140 -33.42 2.75 15.52
N ARG A 141 -34.23 2.01 14.76
CA ARG A 141 -33.95 1.76 13.32
C ARG A 141 -33.87 3.04 12.50
N ASN A 142 -34.73 4.02 12.79
CA ASN A 142 -34.76 5.28 12.05
C ASN A 142 -33.49 6.11 12.30
N GLU A 143 -32.99 6.13 13.53
CA GLU A 143 -31.76 6.84 13.89
C GLU A 143 -30.53 6.21 13.23
N VAL A 144 -30.42 4.87 13.31
CA VAL A 144 -29.36 4.12 12.63
C VAL A 144 -29.41 4.33 11.11
N ALA A 145 -30.61 4.29 10.53
CA ALA A 145 -30.79 4.52 9.10
C ALA A 145 -30.37 5.94 8.71
N ALA A 146 -30.79 6.97 9.46
CA ALA A 146 -30.40 8.35 9.20
C ALA A 146 -28.88 8.55 9.28
N ALA A 147 -28.24 7.99 10.31
CA ALA A 147 -26.79 8.06 10.48
C ALA A 147 -26.02 7.30 9.38
N LEU A 148 -26.55 6.18 8.89
CA LEU A 148 -25.93 5.48 7.75
C LEU A 148 -26.09 6.25 6.45
N LEU A 149 -27.27 6.81 6.19
CA LEU A 149 -27.53 7.62 4.99
C LEU A 149 -26.66 8.87 4.93
N SER A 150 -26.29 9.47 6.07
CA SER A 150 -25.37 10.62 6.08
C SER A 150 -23.96 10.23 5.62
N SER A 151 -23.53 8.99 5.90
CA SER A 151 -22.24 8.45 5.49
C SER A 151 -22.25 7.80 4.09
N LEU A 152 -23.42 7.38 3.60
CA LEU A 152 -23.62 6.64 2.35
C LEU A 152 -24.57 7.40 1.42
N PRO A 153 -24.07 8.36 0.61
CA PRO A 153 -24.92 9.22 -0.22
C PRO A 153 -25.69 8.48 -1.33
N PHE A 154 -25.32 7.23 -1.64
CA PHE A 154 -25.99 6.37 -2.63
C PHE A 154 -26.91 5.31 -2.00
N ALA A 155 -27.13 5.40 -0.69
CA ALA A 155 -28.00 4.48 0.02
C ALA A 155 -29.44 4.97 0.08
N THR A 156 -30.37 4.03 0.08
CA THR A 156 -31.80 4.27 0.24
C THR A 156 -32.37 3.31 1.28
N VAL A 157 -33.46 3.69 1.94
CA VAL A 157 -34.15 2.82 2.90
C VAL A 157 -35.29 2.10 2.19
N SER A 158 -35.30 0.78 2.29
CA SER A 158 -36.34 -0.09 1.75
C SER A 158 -36.83 -1.03 2.85
N GLY A 159 -37.96 -0.67 3.48
CA GLY A 159 -38.51 -1.39 4.62
C GLY A 159 -37.54 -1.41 5.81
N THR A 160 -37.09 -2.60 6.21
CA THR A 160 -36.11 -2.78 7.30
C THR A 160 -34.67 -2.91 6.81
N ASN A 161 -34.40 -2.56 5.56
CA ASN A 161 -33.09 -2.68 4.95
C ASN A 161 -32.62 -1.34 4.41
N ILE A 162 -31.31 -1.14 4.43
CA ILE A 162 -30.64 -0.09 3.69
C ILE A 162 -30.04 -0.73 2.45
N VAL A 163 -30.38 -0.18 1.29
CA VAL A 163 -29.87 -0.63 -0.01
C VAL A 163 -28.93 0.45 -0.52
N ALA A 164 -27.66 0.10 -0.66
CA ALA A 164 -26.65 0.97 -1.22
C ALA A 164 -26.14 0.37 -2.52
N GLU A 165 -26.03 1.18 -3.57
CA GLU A 165 -25.57 0.70 -4.86
C GLU A 165 -24.46 1.56 -5.46
N ILE A 166 -23.60 0.89 -6.20
CA ILE A 166 -22.59 1.49 -7.05
C ILE A 166 -22.72 0.97 -8.48
N GLY A 167 -22.46 1.83 -9.45
CA GLY A 167 -22.29 1.52 -10.86
C GLY A 167 -20.85 1.23 -11.23
N ARG A 168 -20.58 1.35 -12.54
CA ARG A 168 -19.24 1.11 -13.09
C ARG A 168 -18.22 2.06 -12.45
N PRO A 169 -17.08 1.54 -11.94
CA PRO A 169 -15.98 2.37 -11.46
C PRO A 169 -15.52 3.32 -12.57
N GLY A 170 -15.51 4.62 -12.25
CA GLY A 170 -15.35 5.73 -13.22
C GLY A 170 -16.51 6.73 -13.20
N THR A 171 -17.63 6.41 -12.53
CA THR A 171 -18.77 7.34 -12.35
C THR A 171 -19.01 7.75 -10.89
N GLU A 172 -18.09 7.47 -9.94
CA GLU A 172 -18.39 7.57 -8.50
C GLU A 172 -17.24 8.05 -7.60
N VAL A 173 -17.59 8.47 -6.39
CA VAL A 173 -16.81 9.25 -5.41
C VAL A 173 -15.47 8.64 -4.97
N SER A 174 -15.20 7.36 -5.24
CA SER A 174 -13.94 6.69 -4.84
C SER A 174 -12.79 6.83 -5.84
N HIS A 175 -12.67 7.95 -6.55
CA HIS A 175 -11.42 8.28 -7.27
C HIS A 175 -10.26 8.59 -6.30
N ASP A 176 -10.54 8.64 -4.99
CA ASP A 176 -9.56 8.95 -3.97
C ASP A 176 -8.52 7.86 -3.70
N ASN A 177 -8.83 6.61 -4.01
CA ASN A 177 -7.92 5.49 -3.79
C ASN A 177 -7.15 5.06 -5.05
N PHE A 178 -7.39 5.69 -6.19
CA PHE A 178 -6.70 5.38 -7.46
C PHE A 178 -5.58 6.38 -7.75
N TYR A 179 -4.51 5.89 -8.38
CA TYR A 179 -3.48 6.76 -8.93
C TYR A 179 -4.03 7.52 -10.13
N MET A 180 -4.08 8.85 -10.04
CA MET A 180 -4.52 9.71 -11.13
C MET A 180 -3.44 9.76 -12.21
N LEU A 181 -3.81 9.44 -13.45
CA LEU A 181 -2.88 9.44 -14.59
C LEU A 181 -2.39 10.84 -14.97
N ASP A 182 -3.12 11.88 -14.60
CA ASP A 182 -2.77 13.29 -14.87
C ASP A 182 -1.76 13.86 -13.87
N GLY A 183 -1.43 13.11 -12.81
CA GLY A 183 -0.51 13.56 -11.77
C GLY A 183 -1.04 14.73 -10.92
N SER A 184 -2.33 15.05 -11.00
CA SER A 184 -2.95 16.13 -10.22
C SER A 184 -2.93 15.89 -8.71
N ARG A 185 -2.70 14.65 -8.29
CA ARG A 185 -2.64 14.24 -6.89
C ARG A 185 -1.32 13.55 -6.57
N ALA A 186 -0.59 14.12 -5.61
CA ALA A 186 0.61 13.52 -5.07
C ALA A 186 0.27 12.24 -4.30
N LEU A 187 1.13 11.22 -4.44
CA LEU A 187 1.10 10.03 -3.59
C LEU A 187 1.36 10.46 -2.14
N LYS A 188 0.47 10.06 -1.22
CA LYS A 188 0.63 10.34 0.22
C LYS A 188 1.55 9.34 0.93
N GLY A 189 2.15 8.39 0.21
CA GLY A 189 3.05 7.38 0.74
C GLY A 189 3.92 6.74 -0.35
N ASP A 190 4.81 5.85 0.07
CA ASP A 190 5.72 5.15 -0.85
C ASP A 190 4.97 4.19 -1.76
N MET A 191 5.35 4.17 -3.04
CA MET A 191 4.92 3.12 -3.96
C MET A 191 5.73 1.85 -3.65
N ASN A 192 5.19 0.98 -2.81
CA ASN A 192 5.78 -0.32 -2.52
C ASN A 192 5.20 -1.39 -3.46
N ALA A 193 6.02 -1.85 -4.41
CA ALA A 193 5.66 -2.95 -5.31
C ALA A 193 5.75 -4.34 -4.66
N ALA A 194 5.92 -4.45 -3.33
CA ALA A 194 5.93 -5.70 -2.56
C ALA A 194 6.85 -6.81 -3.10
N GLY A 195 8.01 -6.42 -3.64
CA GLY A 195 8.96 -7.35 -4.26
C GLY A 195 8.73 -7.65 -5.75
N TYR A 196 7.70 -7.05 -6.35
CA TYR A 196 7.44 -7.13 -7.79
C TYR A 196 8.16 -6.01 -8.56
N ALA A 197 8.44 -6.26 -9.85
CA ALA A 197 9.04 -5.28 -10.74
C ALA A 197 8.00 -4.24 -11.20
N ILE A 198 8.42 -2.98 -11.34
CA ILE A 198 7.65 -1.94 -12.01
C ILE A 198 8.02 -1.98 -13.50
N GLU A 199 7.20 -2.63 -14.31
CA GLU A 199 7.44 -2.82 -15.74
C GLU A 199 6.70 -1.77 -16.61
N ASN A 200 7.10 -1.64 -17.88
CA ASN A 200 6.48 -0.73 -18.87
C ASN A 200 6.50 0.78 -18.53
N VAL A 201 7.47 1.22 -17.73
CA VAL A 201 7.68 2.65 -17.43
C VAL A 201 8.44 3.31 -18.57
N LYS A 202 7.82 4.30 -19.23
CA LYS A 202 8.45 5.04 -20.34
C LYS A 202 9.60 5.93 -19.86
N ASP A 203 9.44 6.56 -18.70
CA ASP A 203 10.45 7.44 -18.11
C ASP A 203 10.31 7.51 -16.58
N LEU A 204 11.44 7.68 -15.89
CA LEU A 204 11.51 7.90 -14.45
C LEU A 204 12.41 9.11 -14.21
N SER A 205 11.86 10.14 -13.56
CA SER A 205 12.59 11.36 -13.24
C SER A 205 12.64 11.55 -11.73
N ILE A 206 13.80 11.98 -11.22
CA ILE A 206 14.03 12.25 -9.80
C ILE A 206 14.14 13.77 -9.64
N SER A 207 13.28 14.36 -8.80
CA SER A 207 13.31 15.79 -8.52
C SER A 207 14.67 16.20 -7.94
N GLY A 208 15.24 17.30 -8.44
CA GLY A 208 16.57 17.80 -8.05
C GLY A 208 17.73 17.37 -8.96
N LEU A 209 17.49 16.45 -9.91
CA LEU A 209 18.46 16.12 -10.97
C LEU A 209 18.04 16.81 -12.27
N THR A 210 18.90 17.68 -12.79
CA THR A 210 18.66 18.45 -14.03
C THR A 210 18.62 17.57 -15.29
N ASN A 211 19.19 16.36 -15.24
CA ASN A 211 19.16 15.39 -16.33
C ASN A 211 18.01 14.41 -16.14
N ARG A 212 16.92 14.63 -16.87
CA ARG A 212 15.59 14.00 -16.66
C ARG A 212 15.45 12.55 -17.13
N THR A 213 16.54 11.85 -17.43
CA THR A 213 16.45 10.47 -17.94
C THR A 213 17.38 9.53 -17.17
N VAL A 214 16.80 8.72 -16.28
CA VAL A 214 17.46 7.50 -15.76
C VAL A 214 17.76 6.50 -16.91
N LEU A 215 17.16 6.71 -18.08
CA LEU A 215 17.32 5.92 -19.30
C LEU A 215 18.75 5.88 -19.88
N SER A 216 19.62 6.85 -19.58
CA SER A 216 20.95 6.93 -20.20
C SER A 216 21.99 6.04 -19.55
N GLY A 217 21.75 5.48 -18.36
CA GLY A 217 22.61 4.41 -17.84
C GLY A 217 22.36 4.10 -16.38
N LEU A 218 21.56 3.06 -16.12
CA LEU A 218 21.81 2.24 -14.94
C LEU A 218 23.22 1.67 -15.12
N ALA A 219 24.17 2.24 -14.39
CA ALA A 219 25.53 1.74 -14.33
C ALA A 219 25.63 0.81 -13.13
N TRP A 220 25.98 -0.45 -13.37
CA TRP A 220 26.26 -1.40 -12.31
C TRP A 220 27.72 -1.24 -11.92
N GLY A 221 27.97 -0.65 -10.75
CA GLY A 221 29.29 -0.51 -10.17
C GLY A 221 29.56 -1.61 -9.15
N THR A 222 30.65 -2.35 -9.32
CA THR A 222 31.13 -3.32 -8.32
C THR A 222 32.60 -3.06 -8.03
N VAL A 223 32.95 -2.99 -6.74
CA VAL A 223 34.34 -2.94 -6.31
C VAL A 223 34.83 -4.37 -6.14
N GLN A 224 35.95 -4.70 -6.75
CA GLN A 224 36.55 -6.01 -6.65
C GLN A 224 38.07 -5.93 -6.51
N GLN A 225 38.67 -7.00 -5.99
CA GLN A 225 40.11 -7.16 -5.96
C GLN A 225 40.69 -7.24 -7.38
N ASN A 226 41.98 -6.93 -7.49
CA ASN A 226 42.66 -6.93 -8.78
C ASN A 226 42.66 -8.32 -9.43
N ASN A 227 42.57 -8.37 -10.76
CA ASN A 227 42.64 -9.60 -11.54
C ASN A 227 41.58 -10.66 -11.19
N GLN A 228 40.43 -10.22 -10.65
CA GLN A 228 39.27 -11.06 -10.39
C GLN A 228 38.35 -11.13 -11.62
N VAL A 229 37.66 -12.26 -11.75
CA VAL A 229 36.67 -12.48 -12.80
C VAL A 229 35.50 -11.53 -12.59
N VAL A 230 35.13 -10.79 -13.64
CA VAL A 230 33.99 -9.88 -13.61
C VAL A 230 32.74 -10.66 -14.00
N SER A 231 31.77 -10.72 -13.09
CA SER A 231 30.42 -11.19 -13.41
C SER A 231 29.74 -10.15 -14.30
N LEU A 232 29.58 -10.50 -15.58
CA LEU A 232 29.04 -9.57 -16.54
C LEU A 232 27.51 -9.48 -16.45
N VAL A 233 26.99 -8.26 -16.50
CA VAL A 233 25.53 -8.04 -16.48
C VAL A 233 24.92 -8.45 -17.82
N SER A 234 23.81 -9.17 -17.76
CA SER A 234 22.97 -9.49 -18.92
C SER A 234 22.19 -8.26 -19.36
N CYS A 235 22.46 -7.77 -20.57
CA CYS A 235 21.73 -6.63 -21.11
C CYS A 235 20.34 -7.06 -21.66
N PRO A 236 19.30 -6.22 -21.52
CA PRO A 236 17.98 -6.49 -22.10
C PRO A 236 18.03 -6.65 -23.63
N ILE A 237 17.06 -7.39 -24.15
CA ILE A 237 16.84 -7.54 -25.60
C ILE A 237 16.74 -6.14 -26.23
N HIS A 238 17.50 -5.90 -27.31
CA HIS A 238 17.69 -4.60 -28.00
C HIS A 238 18.67 -3.59 -27.36
N ARG A 239 19.45 -3.96 -26.33
CA ARG A 239 20.64 -3.21 -25.87
C ARG A 239 21.90 -4.08 -25.94
N GLY A 240 22.34 -4.36 -27.16
CA GLY A 240 23.39 -5.36 -27.43
C GLY A 240 24.82 -4.93 -27.06
N THR A 241 25.06 -3.63 -26.85
CA THR A 241 26.42 -3.12 -26.61
C THR A 241 26.65 -2.91 -25.11
N ARG A 242 27.45 -3.79 -24.51
CA ARG A 242 27.91 -3.65 -23.13
C ARG A 242 29.21 -2.85 -23.08
N LYS A 243 29.19 -1.73 -22.37
CA LYS A 243 30.40 -0.97 -22.04
C LYS A 243 30.87 -1.35 -20.65
N VAL A 244 32.14 -1.74 -20.54
CA VAL A 244 32.80 -2.01 -19.25
C VAL A 244 33.88 -0.97 -19.07
N ASN A 245 33.76 -0.17 -18.01
CA ASN A 245 34.78 0.79 -17.61
C ASN A 245 35.44 0.28 -16.32
N VAL A 246 36.77 0.34 -16.26
CA VAL A 246 37.55 -0.13 -15.11
C VAL A 246 38.32 1.05 -14.55
N ILE A 247 38.01 1.40 -13.31
CA ILE A 247 38.62 2.53 -12.61
C ILE A 247 39.50 1.98 -11.49
N PRO A 248 40.83 2.19 -11.51
CA PRO A 248 41.70 1.85 -10.39
C PRO A 248 41.29 2.62 -9.13
N LEU A 249 41.10 1.92 -8.00
CA LEU A 249 40.76 2.54 -6.72
C LEU A 249 41.94 2.57 -5.75
N SER A 250 42.63 1.44 -5.63
CA SER A 250 43.83 1.32 -4.81
C SER A 250 44.82 0.37 -5.45
N TYR A 251 46.12 0.61 -5.25
CA TYR A 251 47.18 -0.23 -5.79
C TYR A 251 48.48 -0.04 -5.03
N SER A 252 49.26 -1.11 -4.94
CA SER A 252 50.62 -1.12 -4.38
C SER A 252 51.50 -2.11 -5.15
N LYS A 253 52.82 -1.96 -5.07
CA LYS A 253 53.77 -2.91 -5.68
C LYS A 253 53.94 -4.14 -4.79
N ASN A 254 52.85 -4.83 -4.47
CA ASN A 254 52.83 -6.00 -3.61
C ASN A 254 53.53 -5.81 -2.24
N GLY A 255 53.34 -4.65 -1.61
CA GLY A 255 53.98 -4.29 -0.35
C GLY A 255 55.37 -3.63 -0.49
N PHE A 256 55.89 -3.49 -1.71
CA PHE A 256 57.10 -2.71 -1.98
C PHE A 256 56.74 -1.28 -2.44
N PRO A 257 57.64 -0.29 -2.24
CA PRO A 257 57.50 1.01 -2.86
C PRO A 257 57.70 0.91 -4.37
N PHE A 258 57.02 1.77 -5.14
CA PHE A 258 57.32 1.97 -6.54
C PHE A 258 58.61 2.79 -6.68
N ASN A 259 59.46 2.46 -7.67
CA ASN A 259 60.68 3.17 -7.99
C ASN A 259 60.37 4.51 -8.68
N ASN A 260 59.84 4.45 -9.91
CA ASN A 260 59.39 5.61 -10.66
C ASN A 260 58.13 5.27 -11.45
N MET A 261 56.99 5.74 -10.95
CA MET A 261 55.67 5.50 -11.55
C MET A 261 55.45 6.42 -12.76
N GLY A 262 55.05 5.82 -13.88
CA GLY A 262 54.57 6.53 -15.06
C GLY A 262 53.05 6.61 -15.07
N ALA A 263 52.41 5.73 -15.82
CA ALA A 263 50.96 5.67 -16.01
C ALA A 263 50.29 4.59 -15.16
N VAL A 264 49.03 4.81 -14.78
CA VAL A 264 48.19 3.81 -14.12
C VAL A 264 46.92 3.64 -14.93
N GLU A 265 46.59 2.40 -15.28
CA GLU A 265 45.44 2.10 -16.13
C GLU A 265 44.60 0.97 -15.56
N GLY A 266 43.27 1.18 -15.55
CA GLY A 266 42.31 0.09 -15.43
C GLY A 266 42.10 -0.57 -16.79
N ARG A 267 42.12 -1.90 -16.83
CA ARG A 267 41.98 -2.71 -18.04
C ARG A 267 40.97 -3.82 -17.79
N PHE A 268 40.29 -4.19 -18.87
CA PHE A 268 39.43 -5.36 -18.93
C PHE A 268 39.86 -6.22 -20.11
N ASP A 269 40.16 -7.50 -19.88
CA ASP A 269 40.64 -8.43 -20.92
C ASP A 269 39.52 -9.24 -21.60
N GLY A 270 38.27 -8.98 -21.23
CA GLY A 270 37.11 -9.78 -21.65
C GLY A 270 36.58 -10.70 -20.55
N THR A 271 37.38 -10.99 -19.52
CA THR A 271 37.01 -11.86 -18.39
C THR A 271 37.34 -11.26 -17.02
N LYS A 272 38.46 -10.57 -16.91
CA LYS A 272 38.99 -10.01 -15.66
C LYS A 272 39.23 -8.53 -15.80
N ALA A 273 38.97 -7.80 -14.72
CA ALA A 273 39.35 -6.41 -14.60
C ALA A 273 40.58 -6.30 -13.71
N PHE A 274 41.56 -5.52 -14.16
CA PHE A 274 42.78 -5.30 -13.42
C PHE A 274 43.34 -3.90 -13.62
N VAL A 275 44.15 -3.44 -12.67
CA VAL A 275 45.01 -2.29 -12.81
C VAL A 275 46.40 -2.74 -13.24
N ARG A 276 47.01 -1.99 -14.16
CA ARG A 276 48.42 -2.09 -14.51
C ARG A 276 49.09 -0.73 -14.29
N ILE A 277 50.33 -0.76 -13.82
CA ILE A 277 51.14 0.42 -13.53
C ILE A 277 52.38 0.36 -14.41
N TRP A 278 52.66 1.41 -15.17
CA TRP A 278 53.92 1.56 -15.89
C TRP A 278 54.98 2.05 -14.92
N GLU A 279 56.10 1.33 -14.83
CA GLU A 279 57.18 1.65 -13.91
C GLU A 279 58.52 1.62 -14.64
N THR A 280 59.44 2.49 -14.24
CA THR A 280 60.87 2.37 -14.57
C THR A 280 61.60 1.73 -13.39
N ASP A 281 62.19 0.56 -13.60
CA ASP A 281 63.00 -0.14 -12.61
C ASP A 281 64.36 0.54 -12.38
N GLN A 282 65.09 0.11 -11.35
CA GLN A 282 66.37 0.70 -10.96
C GLN A 282 67.44 0.62 -12.07
N ASP A 283 67.35 -0.41 -12.92
CA ASP A 283 68.24 -0.59 -14.08
C ASP A 283 67.81 0.24 -15.31
N GLY A 284 66.82 1.14 -15.15
CA GLY A 284 66.28 1.98 -16.22
C GLY A 284 65.31 1.27 -17.17
N THR A 285 65.03 -0.02 -16.95
CA THR A 285 64.09 -0.80 -17.75
C THR A 285 62.65 -0.36 -17.46
N GLN A 286 61.83 -0.21 -18.49
CA GLN A 286 60.42 0.19 -18.35
C GLN A 286 59.47 -0.96 -18.68
N ALA A 287 58.52 -1.23 -17.80
CA ALA A 287 57.55 -2.31 -18.00
C ALA A 287 56.20 -2.01 -17.32
N TRP A 288 55.16 -2.70 -17.80
CA TRP A 288 53.87 -2.75 -17.12
C TRP A 288 53.93 -3.78 -15.99
N PHE A 289 53.70 -3.33 -14.77
CA PHE A 289 53.52 -4.16 -13.59
C PHE A 289 52.03 -4.32 -13.26
N ILE A 290 51.61 -5.55 -12.96
CA ILE A 290 50.25 -5.86 -12.50
C ILE A 290 50.34 -6.32 -11.04
N PRO A 291 49.76 -5.56 -10.08
CA PRO A 291 49.73 -5.97 -8.68
C PRO A 291 49.01 -7.30 -8.47
N ALA A 292 49.39 -8.04 -7.43
CA ALA A 292 48.66 -9.22 -6.99
C ALA A 292 47.24 -8.84 -6.52
N PRO A 293 46.27 -9.78 -6.56
CA PRO A 293 44.87 -9.52 -6.22
C PRO A 293 44.64 -8.83 -4.88
N SER A 294 45.40 -9.19 -3.84
CA SER A 294 45.27 -8.61 -2.49
C SER A 294 45.82 -7.19 -2.37
N ASN A 295 46.60 -6.74 -3.35
CA ASN A 295 47.41 -5.52 -3.28
C ASN A 295 46.88 -4.40 -4.18
N ALA A 296 45.74 -4.61 -4.84
CA ALA A 296 45.05 -3.60 -5.61
C ALA A 296 43.54 -3.90 -5.68
N SER A 297 42.75 -2.85 -5.89
CA SER A 297 41.31 -2.93 -6.12
C SER A 297 40.88 -2.04 -7.28
N VAL A 298 39.85 -2.49 -7.99
CA VAL A 298 39.28 -1.78 -9.13
C VAL A 298 37.76 -1.65 -8.96
N LEU A 299 37.21 -0.51 -9.39
CA LEU A 299 35.79 -0.32 -9.61
C LEU A 299 35.48 -0.71 -11.05
N VAL A 300 34.63 -1.71 -11.22
CA VAL A 300 34.11 -2.12 -12.52
C VAL A 300 32.72 -1.55 -12.69
N GLN A 301 32.57 -0.64 -13.65
CA GLN A 301 31.29 -0.07 -14.05
C GLN A 301 30.84 -0.71 -15.35
N GLN A 302 29.65 -1.30 -15.34
CA GLN A 302 29.04 -1.90 -16.52
C GLN A 302 27.80 -1.11 -16.92
N GLN A 303 27.64 -0.85 -18.21
CA GLN A 303 26.49 -0.12 -18.75
C GLN A 303 26.01 -0.78 -20.04
N CYS A 304 24.70 -0.96 -20.17
CA CYS A 304 24.08 -1.37 -21.41
C CYS A 304 23.72 -0.13 -22.23
N SER A 305 24.47 0.12 -23.31
CA SER A 305 24.17 1.21 -24.23
C SER A 305 23.16 0.76 -25.28
N LYS A 306 22.40 1.72 -25.81
CA LYS A 306 21.67 1.53 -27.06
C LYS A 306 22.65 1.37 -28.22
#